data_AF-A0A5C7LGB9-F1
#
_entry.id   AF-A0A5C7LGB9-F1
#
_cell.length_a   1.000
_cell.length_b   1.000
_cell.length_c   1.000
_cell.angle_alpha   90.00
_cell.angle_beta   90.00
_cell.angle_gamma   90.00
#
_symmetry.space_group_name_H-M   'P 1'
#
loop_
_entity.id
_entity.type
_entity.pdbx_description
1 polymer ?
#
loop_
_entity_poly.entity_id
_entity_poly.type
_entity_poly.pdbx_seq_one_letter_code
_entity_poly.pdbx_strand_id
1 'polypeptide(L)'
;MSEIISSSAPVSVVTNIDGIVQDVPMDYAGLDSFPVYRSQESAAAALPNDGQHLVIKAKKNSSRGTDTDDGWAVWCVIPGFGADIGSLGTWAEVVNSVLLQQASDSLKAWRLNNPIASHVPRSLFSVQQLREDYLAGGAGLSMDKETLEKLYCASATHQAFITSDKFKFNAQYRTLVDVFKGKIVSLAGRSHGSLSDSDLDAMAAKLADEDLSTQFGVYVVNRIQQIKKRREDEGMEMDLSAL
;
A
#
# COMPACT_ATOMS: atom_id res chain seq x y z
N MET A 1 -25.84 -11.16 1.25
CA MET A 1 -26.49 -12.40 1.74
C MET A 1 -25.38 -13.37 2.06
N SER A 2 -25.21 -13.67 3.34
CA SER A 2 -24.17 -14.55 3.88
C SER A 2 -24.68 -15.98 3.89
N GLU A 3 -24.13 -16.85 3.04
CA GLU A 3 -24.37 -18.28 3.12
C GLU A 3 -23.39 -18.89 4.13
N ILE A 4 -23.95 -19.47 5.19
CA ILE A 4 -23.24 -20.35 6.12
C ILE A 4 -23.20 -21.72 5.46
N ILE A 5 -22.07 -22.07 4.85
CA ILE A 5 -21.86 -23.40 4.29
C ILE A 5 -21.13 -24.23 5.35
N SER A 6 -21.89 -25.05 6.06
CA SER A 6 -21.37 -26.16 6.86
C SER A 6 -21.06 -27.31 5.91
N SER A 7 -19.78 -27.61 5.67
CA SER A 7 -19.38 -28.76 4.85
C SER A 7 -18.05 -29.35 5.32
N SER A 8 -18.01 -30.68 5.33
CA SER A 8 -17.02 -31.56 5.95
C SER A 8 -15.58 -31.40 5.44
N ALA A 9 -14.65 -31.71 6.36
CA ALA A 9 -13.19 -31.61 6.28
C ALA A 9 -12.50 -32.18 5.02
N PRO A 10 -11.31 -31.65 4.69
CA PRO A 10 -10.21 -32.44 4.12
C PRO A 10 -9.04 -32.60 5.12
N VAL A 11 -8.61 -33.86 5.25
CA VAL A 11 -7.57 -34.39 6.14
C VAL A 11 -6.20 -34.28 5.47
N SER A 12 -5.17 -33.87 6.21
CA SER A 12 -3.77 -34.16 5.84
C SER A 12 -3.28 -35.35 6.69
N VAL A 13 -3.00 -36.46 6.02
CA VAL A 13 -2.47 -37.68 6.63
C VAL A 13 -0.99 -37.47 6.92
N VAL A 14 -0.63 -37.40 8.20
CA VAL A 14 0.76 -37.60 8.66
C VAL A 14 0.79 -38.96 9.36
N THR A 15 1.30 -39.97 8.66
CA THR A 15 1.58 -41.27 9.26
C THR A 15 2.83 -41.18 10.12
N ASN A 16 2.65 -41.09 11.45
CA ASN A 16 3.63 -41.55 12.42
C ASN A 16 3.32 -43.01 12.79
N ILE A 17 4.37 -43.76 13.11
CA ILE A 17 4.44 -45.24 13.15
C ILE A 17 3.46 -45.92 14.14
N ASP A 18 2.76 -45.18 15.01
CA ASP A 18 1.89 -45.76 16.05
C ASP A 18 0.39 -45.42 15.96
N GLY A 19 -0.12 -44.95 14.81
CA GLY A 19 -1.55 -45.02 14.51
C GLY A 19 -2.51 -44.21 15.41
N ILE A 20 -2.02 -43.24 16.18
CA ILE A 20 -2.86 -42.29 16.92
C ILE A 20 -2.92 -40.97 16.16
N VAL A 21 -4.09 -40.64 15.62
CA VAL A 21 -4.39 -39.32 15.06
C VAL A 21 -4.58 -38.35 16.23
N GLN A 22 -3.57 -37.52 16.51
CA GLN A 22 -3.72 -36.36 17.38
C GLN A 22 -4.13 -35.16 16.53
N ASP A 23 -5.31 -34.61 16.80
CA ASP A 23 -5.69 -33.26 16.40
C ASP A 23 -4.78 -32.27 17.12
N VAL A 24 -3.69 -31.87 16.47
CA VAL A 24 -2.82 -30.80 16.97
C VAL A 24 -3.25 -29.51 16.25
N PRO A 25 -3.83 -28.53 16.95
CA PRO A 25 -3.97 -27.18 16.42
C PRO A 25 -2.57 -26.69 16.02
N MET A 26 -2.38 -26.28 14.76
CA MET A 26 -1.14 -25.61 14.38
C MET A 26 -1.00 -24.34 15.22
N ASP A 27 -0.11 -24.37 16.19
CA ASP A 27 0.22 -23.20 16.99
C ASP A 27 1.07 -22.26 16.12
N TYR A 28 0.46 -21.16 15.67
CA TYR A 28 1.15 -20.12 14.91
C TYR A 28 2.06 -19.27 15.81
N ALA A 29 2.09 -19.50 17.14
CA ALA A 29 3.06 -18.89 18.03
C ALA A 29 4.44 -19.54 17.85
N GLY A 30 5.40 -18.79 17.28
CA GLY A 30 6.79 -19.24 17.11
C GLY A 30 7.22 -19.65 15.70
N LEU A 31 6.34 -19.59 14.70
CA LEU A 31 6.72 -19.78 13.29
C LEU A 31 7.40 -18.52 12.73
N ASP A 32 8.58 -18.69 12.11
CA ASP A 32 9.33 -17.63 11.42
C ASP A 32 8.74 -17.26 10.04
N SER A 33 7.84 -18.09 9.52
CA SER A 33 7.22 -17.91 8.20
C SER A 33 5.83 -18.53 8.14
N PHE A 34 5.02 -18.06 7.18
CA PHE A 34 3.68 -18.55 6.91
C PHE A 34 3.60 -19.24 5.54
N PRO A 35 2.81 -20.31 5.40
CA PRO A 35 2.61 -20.99 4.12
C PRO A 35 1.86 -20.11 3.12
N VAL A 36 2.24 -20.24 1.84
CA VAL A 36 1.62 -19.56 0.70
C VAL A 36 0.83 -20.57 -0.13
N TYR A 37 -0.47 -20.36 -0.22
CA TYR A 37 -1.42 -21.22 -0.93
C TYR A 37 -1.71 -20.69 -2.34
N ARG A 38 -2.00 -21.62 -3.25
CA ARG A 38 -2.35 -21.32 -4.65
C ARG A 38 -3.85 -21.23 -4.91
N SER A 39 -4.67 -21.54 -3.92
CA SER A 39 -6.13 -21.46 -4.03
C SER A 39 -6.75 -20.98 -2.71
N GLN A 40 -7.93 -20.38 -2.81
CA GLN A 40 -8.68 -19.92 -1.65
C GLN A 40 -9.16 -21.09 -0.78
N GLU A 41 -9.54 -22.20 -1.39
CA GLU A 41 -10.02 -23.41 -0.71
C GLU A 41 -8.90 -24.02 0.15
N SER A 42 -7.67 -24.03 -0.36
CA SER A 42 -6.51 -24.54 0.38
C SER A 42 -6.18 -23.66 1.59
N ALA A 43 -6.29 -22.33 1.43
CA ALA A 43 -6.10 -21.40 2.54
C ALA A 43 -7.23 -21.49 3.57
N ALA A 44 -8.47 -21.65 3.11
CA ALA A 44 -9.63 -21.83 3.99
C ALA A 44 -9.57 -23.14 4.77
N ALA A 45 -9.10 -24.23 4.15
CA ALA A 45 -8.91 -25.51 4.82
C ALA A 45 -7.80 -25.46 5.89
N ALA A 46 -6.83 -24.57 5.73
CA ALA A 46 -5.75 -24.35 6.68
C ALA A 46 -6.08 -23.30 7.76
N LEU A 47 -7.24 -22.65 7.68
CA LEU A 47 -7.64 -21.62 8.64
C LEU A 47 -7.98 -22.26 9.99
N PRO A 48 -7.32 -21.84 11.09
CA PRO A 48 -7.69 -22.29 12.43
C PRO A 48 -9.12 -21.87 12.80
N ASN A 49 -9.84 -22.76 13.48
CA ASN A 49 -11.21 -22.53 13.95
C ASN A 49 -11.30 -21.64 15.21
N ASP A 50 -10.27 -20.85 15.50
CA ASP A 50 -10.20 -19.98 16.68
C ASP A 50 -10.81 -18.59 16.45
N GLY A 51 -11.12 -18.24 15.19
CA GLY A 51 -11.63 -16.92 14.81
C GLY A 51 -10.62 -15.78 14.95
N GLN A 52 -9.35 -16.10 15.21
CA GLN A 52 -8.28 -15.13 15.42
C GLN A 52 -7.38 -14.97 14.20
N HIS A 53 -7.58 -15.76 13.15
CA HIS A 53 -6.74 -15.75 11.95
C HIS A 53 -7.41 -15.04 10.77
N LEU A 54 -6.58 -14.45 9.91
CA LEU A 54 -6.97 -13.70 8.73
C LEU A 54 -6.44 -14.38 7.47
N VAL A 55 -7.26 -14.42 6.42
CA VAL A 55 -6.84 -14.86 5.08
C VAL A 55 -6.48 -13.64 4.26
N ILE A 56 -5.20 -13.51 3.91
CA ILE A 56 -4.69 -12.47 3.01
C ILE A 56 -4.65 -13.02 1.60
N LYS A 57 -5.17 -12.25 0.64
CA LYS A 57 -5.12 -12.57 -0.79
C LYS A 57 -4.26 -11.53 -1.50
N ALA A 58 -3.29 -11.99 -2.29
CA ALA A 58 -2.56 -11.14 -3.23
C ALA A 58 -2.81 -11.62 -4.67
N LYS A 59 -2.99 -10.67 -5.59
CA LYS A 59 -3.20 -10.96 -7.01
C LYS A 59 -2.41 -9.99 -7.89
N LYS A 60 -1.73 -10.51 -8.92
CA LYS A 60 -1.23 -9.69 -10.04
C LYS A 60 -2.41 -9.36 -10.96
N ASN A 61 -2.67 -8.07 -11.17
CA ASN A 61 -3.68 -7.67 -12.15
C ASN A 61 -3.15 -8.03 -13.54
N SER A 62 -3.94 -8.74 -14.33
CA SER A 62 -3.68 -8.81 -15.77
C SER A 62 -3.84 -7.39 -16.33
N SER A 63 -2.82 -6.92 -17.03
CA SER A 63 -2.76 -5.59 -17.62
C SER A 63 -3.77 -5.48 -18.75
N ARG A 64 -5.03 -5.09 -18.47
CA ARG A 64 -6.06 -4.59 -19.42
C ARG A 64 -6.14 -5.27 -20.81
N GLY A 65 -5.75 -6.53 -20.88
CA GLY A 65 -5.75 -7.38 -22.06
C GLY A 65 -6.34 -8.72 -21.65
N THR A 66 -7.06 -9.33 -22.57
CA THR A 66 -7.75 -10.61 -22.46
C THR A 66 -6.83 -11.81 -22.26
N ASP A 67 -5.65 -11.63 -21.65
CA ASP A 67 -4.80 -12.74 -21.24
C ASP A 67 -5.16 -13.16 -19.82
N THR A 68 -5.92 -14.26 -19.76
CA THR A 68 -6.26 -14.99 -18.54
C THR A 68 -5.07 -15.75 -17.94
N ASP A 69 -3.93 -15.83 -18.64
CA ASP A 69 -2.87 -16.80 -18.33
C ASP A 69 -1.67 -16.20 -17.57
N ASP A 70 -1.59 -14.87 -17.40
CA ASP A 70 -0.46 -14.19 -16.71
C ASP A 70 -0.80 -13.67 -15.29
N GLY A 71 -2.04 -13.89 -14.83
CA GLY A 71 -2.51 -13.43 -13.53
C GLY A 71 -2.32 -14.48 -12.44
N TRP A 72 -1.26 -14.38 -11.63
CA TRP A 72 -1.16 -15.20 -10.42
C TRP A 72 -2.03 -14.66 -9.29
N ALA A 73 -2.55 -15.57 -8.47
CA ALA A 73 -3.17 -15.28 -7.19
C ALA A 73 -2.57 -16.20 -6.12
N VAL A 74 -2.30 -15.64 -4.95
CA VAL A 74 -1.80 -16.39 -3.79
C VAL A 74 -2.55 -15.99 -2.53
N TRP A 75 -2.60 -16.90 -1.57
CA TRP A 75 -3.26 -16.71 -0.29
C TRP A 75 -2.31 -17.07 0.85
N CYS A 76 -2.45 -16.38 1.98
CA CYS A 76 -1.69 -16.65 3.19
C CYS A 76 -2.65 -16.58 4.39
N VAL A 77 -2.46 -17.47 5.37
CA VAL A 77 -3.20 -17.44 6.64
C VAL A 77 -2.25 -16.91 7.71
N ILE A 78 -2.64 -15.80 8.32
CA ILE A 78 -1.86 -15.16 9.39
C ILE A 78 -2.69 -15.04 10.67
N PRO A 79 -2.06 -14.99 11.85
CA PRO A 79 -2.75 -14.49 13.04
C PRO A 79 -3.26 -13.07 12.79
N GLY A 80 -4.40 -12.73 13.37
CA GLY A 80 -4.93 -11.39 13.36
C GLY A 80 -3.94 -10.41 13.99
N PHE A 81 -4.09 -9.13 13.67
CA PHE A 81 -3.13 -8.10 14.05
C PHE A 81 -3.05 -7.78 15.55
N GLY A 82 -3.72 -8.57 16.39
CA GLY A 82 -3.58 -8.56 17.86
C GLY A 82 -4.64 -7.76 18.61
N ALA A 83 -4.57 -7.84 19.94
CA ALA A 83 -5.47 -7.16 20.87
C ALA A 83 -5.25 -5.64 20.93
N ASP A 84 -4.08 -5.15 20.51
CA ASP A 84 -3.72 -3.73 20.56
C ASP A 84 -4.67 -2.85 19.74
N ILE A 85 -5.22 -3.38 18.65
CA ILE A 85 -6.26 -2.71 17.84
C ILE A 85 -7.59 -2.62 18.61
N GLY A 86 -7.91 -3.60 19.46
CA GLY A 86 -9.15 -3.60 20.24
C GLY A 86 -9.26 -2.41 21.19
N SER A 87 -8.11 -1.86 21.61
CA SER A 87 -8.05 -0.65 22.44
C SER A 87 -8.49 0.63 21.72
N LEU A 88 -8.57 0.61 20.39
CA LEU A 88 -8.95 1.76 19.55
C LEU A 88 -10.46 1.99 19.44
N GLY A 89 -11.27 1.14 20.08
CA GLY A 89 -12.73 1.29 20.12
C GLY A 89 -13.35 1.30 18.72
N THR A 90 -14.10 2.35 18.40
CA THR A 90 -14.82 2.48 17.10
C THR A 90 -13.90 2.55 15.88
N TRP A 91 -12.60 2.81 16.06
CA TRP A 91 -11.63 2.88 14.97
C TRP A 91 -10.99 1.52 14.65
N ALA A 92 -11.21 0.51 15.50
CA ALA A 92 -10.61 -0.81 15.38
C ALA A 92 -10.91 -1.46 14.02
N GLU A 93 -12.16 -1.40 13.55
CA GLU A 93 -12.57 -1.99 12.26
C GLU A 93 -11.92 -1.29 11.08
N VAL A 94 -11.82 0.05 11.13
CA VAL A 94 -11.19 0.85 10.07
C VAL A 94 -9.70 0.53 10.00
N VAL A 95 -9.00 0.54 11.14
CA VAL A 95 -7.57 0.22 11.20
C VAL A 95 -7.31 -1.22 10.75
N ASN A 96 -8.16 -2.17 11.14
CA ASN A 96 -8.06 -3.56 10.70
C ASN A 96 -8.20 -3.67 9.17
N SER A 97 -9.15 -2.94 8.57
CA SER A 97 -9.33 -2.93 7.11
C SER A 97 -8.12 -2.38 6.37
N VAL A 98 -7.49 -1.32 6.90
CA VAL A 98 -6.28 -0.71 6.32
C VAL A 98 -5.09 -1.66 6.42
N LEU A 99 -4.89 -2.27 7.59
CA LEU A 99 -3.80 -3.23 7.79
C LEU A 99 -3.99 -4.48 6.91
N LEU A 100 -5.21 -4.96 6.73
CA LEU A 100 -5.51 -6.09 5.84
C LEU A 100 -5.20 -5.76 4.38
N GLN A 101 -5.58 -4.56 3.93
CA GLN A 101 -5.24 -4.09 2.59
C GLN A 101 -3.73 -3.97 2.40
N GLN A 102 -3.03 -3.37 3.37
CA GLN A 102 -1.58 -3.23 3.31
C GLN A 102 -0.88 -4.59 3.33
N ALA A 103 -1.36 -5.54 4.13
CA ALA A 103 -0.81 -6.89 4.18
C ALA A 103 -0.97 -7.64 2.84
N SER A 104 -2.09 -7.42 2.13
CA SER A 104 -2.27 -7.87 0.75
C SER A 104 -1.24 -7.25 -0.21
N ASP A 105 -1.01 -5.94 -0.09
CA ASP A 105 -0.06 -5.23 -0.95
C ASP A 105 1.41 -5.62 -0.66
N SER A 106 1.78 -5.78 0.61
CA SER A 106 3.11 -6.29 1.01
C SER A 106 3.31 -7.74 0.55
N LEU A 107 2.29 -8.62 0.69
CA LEU A 107 2.36 -9.98 0.13
C LEU A 107 2.50 -9.95 -1.39
N LYS A 108 1.81 -9.03 -2.07
CA LYS A 108 1.88 -8.89 -3.52
C LYS A 108 3.28 -8.47 -3.97
N ALA A 109 3.85 -7.44 -3.34
CA ALA A 109 5.20 -6.96 -3.62
C ALA A 109 6.25 -8.04 -3.35
N TRP A 110 6.14 -8.75 -2.22
CA TRP A 110 7.03 -9.87 -1.90
C TRP A 110 6.94 -10.99 -2.95
N ARG A 111 5.73 -11.34 -3.39
CA ARG A 111 5.50 -12.43 -4.36
C ARG A 111 6.07 -12.13 -5.74
N LEU A 112 6.09 -10.87 -6.17
CA LEU A 112 6.74 -10.47 -7.43
C LEU A 112 8.22 -10.84 -7.44
N ASN A 113 8.90 -10.67 -6.30
CA ASN A 113 10.32 -11.01 -6.15
C ASN A 113 10.56 -12.48 -5.78
N ASN A 114 9.51 -13.21 -5.37
CA ASN A 114 9.59 -14.59 -4.87
C ASN A 114 8.53 -15.50 -5.52
N PRO A 115 8.56 -15.69 -6.85
CA PRO A 115 7.45 -16.27 -7.61
C PRO A 115 7.19 -17.76 -7.33
N ILE A 116 8.18 -18.50 -6.82
CA ILE A 116 8.06 -19.95 -6.54
C ILE A 116 8.04 -20.28 -5.05
N ALA A 117 8.23 -19.29 -4.18
CA ALA A 117 8.32 -19.51 -2.74
C ALA A 117 7.01 -20.09 -2.18
N SER A 118 7.14 -21.09 -1.32
CA SER A 118 6.01 -21.73 -0.62
C SER A 118 5.74 -21.13 0.76
N HIS A 119 6.65 -20.29 1.25
CA HIS A 119 6.58 -19.67 2.57
C HIS A 119 6.97 -18.20 2.49
N VAL A 120 6.26 -17.35 3.22
CA VAL A 120 6.49 -15.90 3.34
C VAL A 120 6.97 -15.57 4.75
N PRO A 121 8.00 -14.73 4.94
CA PRO A 121 8.48 -14.36 6.27
C PRO A 121 7.39 -13.71 7.14
N ARG A 122 7.32 -14.08 8.42
CA ARG A 122 6.35 -13.52 9.36
C ARG A 122 6.54 -12.02 9.60
N SER A 123 7.78 -11.56 9.56
CA SER A 123 8.14 -10.14 9.79
C SER A 123 7.39 -9.17 8.88
N LEU A 124 7.05 -9.62 7.66
CA LEU A 124 6.29 -8.86 6.66
C LEU A 124 4.89 -8.44 7.16
N PHE A 125 4.30 -9.21 8.08
CA PHE A 125 2.94 -9.00 8.57
C PHE A 125 2.88 -8.44 9.99
N SER A 126 4.02 -8.02 10.55
CA SER A 126 4.00 -7.32 11.84
C SER A 126 3.30 -5.97 11.69
N VAL A 127 2.53 -5.55 12.70
CA VAL A 127 1.81 -4.26 12.68
C VAL A 127 2.78 -3.09 12.46
N GLN A 128 3.98 -3.17 13.03
CA GLN A 128 5.03 -2.18 12.81
C GLN A 128 5.43 -2.12 11.32
N GLN A 129 5.80 -3.26 10.72
CA GLN A 129 6.21 -3.30 9.32
C GLN A 129 5.08 -2.84 8.39
N LEU A 130 3.84 -3.28 8.62
CA LEU A 130 2.69 -2.86 7.81
C LEU A 130 2.45 -1.35 7.91
N ARG A 131 2.64 -0.74 9.09
CA ARG A 131 2.54 0.72 9.23
C ARG A 131 3.65 1.44 8.47
N GLU A 132 4.88 0.95 8.57
CA GLU A 132 6.03 1.50 7.85
C GLU A 132 5.80 1.39 6.33
N ASP A 133 5.35 0.23 5.84
CA ASP A 133 5.01 -0.01 4.43
C ASP A 133 3.85 0.88 3.96
N TYR A 134 2.83 1.09 4.80
CA TYR A 134 1.70 1.96 4.49
C TYR A 134 2.12 3.44 4.33
N LEU A 135 3.04 3.88 5.20
CA LEU A 135 3.63 5.23 5.13
C LEU A 135 4.58 5.36 3.93
N ALA A 136 5.39 4.34 3.66
CA ALA A 136 6.36 4.31 2.56
C ALA A 136 5.70 4.17 1.18
N GLY A 137 4.64 3.36 1.08
CA GLY A 137 3.87 3.11 -0.14
C GLY A 137 2.89 4.22 -0.50
N GLY A 138 2.77 5.25 0.34
CA GLY A 138 1.92 6.40 0.06
C GLY A 138 0.42 6.16 0.14
N ALA A 139 -0.02 4.99 0.60
CA ALA A 139 -1.43 4.71 0.84
C ALA A 139 -2.00 5.56 1.99
N GLY A 140 -1.16 5.96 2.96
CA GLY A 140 -1.46 6.99 3.96
C GLY A 140 -1.36 8.44 3.48
N LEU A 141 -0.93 8.64 2.23
CA LEU A 141 -0.69 9.93 1.58
C LEU A 141 -1.56 10.07 0.34
N SER A 142 -2.75 9.47 0.33
CA SER A 142 -3.76 9.79 -0.69
C SER A 142 -4.58 10.96 -0.18
N MET A 143 -4.43 12.10 -0.84
CA MET A 143 -5.23 13.29 -0.60
C MET A 143 -6.01 13.55 -1.87
N ASP A 144 -7.31 13.80 -1.73
CA ASP A 144 -8.12 14.20 -2.87
C ASP A 144 -7.71 15.61 -3.35
N LYS A 145 -8.07 15.92 -4.60
CA LYS A 145 -7.69 17.18 -5.24
C LYS A 145 -8.24 18.40 -4.51
N GLU A 146 -9.45 18.32 -3.97
CA GLU A 146 -10.13 19.44 -3.33
C GLU A 146 -9.47 19.77 -1.99
N THR A 147 -9.16 18.74 -1.19
CA THR A 147 -8.42 18.89 0.07
C THR A 147 -7.01 19.43 -0.19
N LEU A 148 -6.30 18.91 -1.19
CA LEU A 148 -4.96 19.39 -1.55
C LEU A 148 -4.98 20.86 -2.00
N GLU A 149 -5.97 21.22 -2.81
CA GLU A 149 -6.16 22.60 -3.26
C GLU A 149 -6.44 23.54 -2.08
N LYS A 150 -7.33 23.14 -1.16
CA LYS A 150 -7.66 23.92 0.03
C LYS A 150 -6.43 24.12 0.92
N LEU A 151 -5.66 23.06 1.17
CA LEU A 151 -4.45 23.11 1.98
C LEU A 151 -3.36 23.96 1.31
N TYR A 152 -3.19 23.85 -0.02
CA TYR A 152 -2.29 24.73 -0.76
C TYR A 152 -2.70 26.20 -0.64
N CYS A 153 -3.98 26.53 -0.84
CA CYS A 153 -4.43 27.92 -0.71
C CYS A 153 -4.22 28.50 0.70
N ALA A 154 -4.22 27.65 1.73
CA ALA A 154 -3.93 28.01 3.11
C ALA A 154 -2.43 28.01 3.46
N SER A 155 -1.56 27.53 2.58
CA SER A 155 -0.14 27.32 2.86
C SER A 155 0.67 28.61 2.82
N ALA A 156 1.79 28.65 3.56
CA ALA A 156 2.70 29.79 3.56
C ALA A 156 3.27 30.05 2.15
N THR A 157 3.49 28.97 1.38
CA THR A 157 3.92 29.01 -0.02
C THR A 157 2.95 29.81 -0.89
N HIS A 158 1.65 29.53 -0.81
CA HIS A 158 0.67 30.25 -1.62
C HIS A 158 0.53 31.70 -1.17
N GLN A 159 0.51 31.93 0.15
CA GLN A 159 0.43 33.28 0.71
C GLN A 159 1.60 34.13 0.21
N ALA A 160 2.83 33.62 0.25
CA ALA A 160 4.02 34.31 -0.25
C ALA A 160 3.90 34.70 -1.74
N PHE A 161 3.25 33.88 -2.57
CA PHE A 161 3.02 34.22 -3.97
C PHE A 161 1.99 35.33 -4.14
N ILE A 162 0.87 35.31 -3.43
CA ILE A 162 -0.22 36.28 -3.64
C ILE A 162 0.03 37.62 -2.95
N THR A 163 0.82 37.66 -1.88
CA THR A 163 1.18 38.90 -1.18
C THR A 163 2.36 39.64 -1.83
N SER A 164 3.06 38.99 -2.76
CA SER A 164 4.15 39.58 -3.54
C SER A 164 3.65 40.73 -4.43
N ASP A 165 4.39 41.84 -4.48
CA ASP A 165 4.11 42.95 -5.39
C ASP A 165 4.01 42.51 -6.86
N LYS A 166 4.77 41.46 -7.24
CA LYS A 166 4.73 40.89 -8.59
C LYS A 166 3.34 40.36 -8.94
N PHE A 167 2.63 39.78 -7.97
CA PHE A 167 1.29 39.26 -8.19
C PHE A 167 0.28 40.36 -8.47
N LYS A 168 0.41 41.50 -7.81
CA LYS A 168 -0.47 42.66 -8.01
C LYS A 168 -0.26 43.30 -9.39
N PHE A 169 1.00 43.52 -9.78
CA PHE A 169 1.32 44.35 -10.94
C PHE A 169 1.60 43.56 -12.23
N ASN A 170 1.92 42.25 -12.15
CA ASN A 170 2.29 41.45 -13.32
C ASN A 170 1.26 40.34 -13.63
N ALA A 171 0.54 40.47 -14.75
CA ALA A 171 -0.44 39.48 -15.20
C ALA A 171 0.19 38.12 -15.53
N GLN A 172 1.39 38.11 -16.13
CA GLN A 172 2.10 36.86 -16.44
C GLN A 172 2.49 36.13 -15.16
N TYR A 173 2.87 36.86 -14.11
CA TYR A 173 3.19 36.25 -12.82
C TYR A 173 1.97 35.54 -12.20
N ARG A 174 0.78 36.14 -12.30
CA ARG A 174 -0.46 35.48 -11.85
C ARG A 174 -0.71 34.17 -12.60
N THR A 175 -0.57 34.18 -13.93
CA THR A 175 -0.68 32.97 -14.74
C THR A 175 0.32 31.90 -14.31
N LEU A 176 1.57 32.27 -13.99
CA LEU A 176 2.57 31.32 -13.51
C LEU A 176 2.21 30.73 -12.14
N VAL A 177 1.61 31.51 -11.24
CA VAL A 177 1.12 31.02 -9.94
C VAL A 177 -0.04 30.04 -10.13
N ASP A 178 -0.95 30.31 -11.07
CA ASP A 178 -2.05 29.40 -11.42
C ASP A 178 -1.54 28.09 -12.03
N VAL A 179 -0.53 28.16 -12.91
CA VAL A 179 0.14 26.98 -13.47
C VAL A 179 0.82 26.17 -12.36
N PHE A 180 1.50 26.84 -11.43
CA PHE A 180 2.13 26.18 -10.29
C PHE A 180 1.10 25.46 -9.41
N LYS A 181 -0.02 26.14 -9.09
CA LYS A 181 -1.16 25.53 -8.40
C LYS A 181 -1.67 24.28 -9.14
N GLY A 182 -1.81 24.36 -10.46
CA GLY A 182 -2.22 23.23 -11.29
C GLY A 182 -1.28 22.02 -11.17
N LYS A 183 0.04 22.26 -11.11
CA LYS A 183 1.05 21.21 -10.92
C LYS A 183 1.02 20.61 -9.51
N ILE A 184 0.76 21.43 -8.49
CA ILE A 184 0.58 20.92 -7.12
C ILE A 184 -0.66 20.02 -7.06
N VAL A 185 -1.80 20.47 -7.59
CA VAL A 185 -3.06 19.69 -7.57
C VAL A 185 -2.95 18.40 -8.40
N SER A 186 -2.12 18.37 -9.46
CA SER A 186 -1.91 17.14 -10.23
C SER A 186 -1.18 16.03 -9.46
N LEU A 187 -0.50 16.33 -8.34
CA LEU A 187 0.11 15.33 -7.47
C LEU A 187 -0.90 14.35 -6.85
N ALA A 188 -2.15 14.78 -6.65
CA ALA A 188 -3.26 13.93 -6.22
C ALA A 188 -3.73 12.96 -7.31
N GLY A 189 -3.25 13.13 -8.55
CA GLY A 189 -3.52 12.23 -9.65
C GLY A 189 -2.93 10.83 -9.48
N ARG A 190 -3.49 9.86 -10.22
CA ARG A 190 -2.93 8.51 -10.36
C ARG A 190 -1.83 8.43 -11.41
N SER A 191 -1.86 9.30 -12.41
CA SER A 191 -0.84 9.41 -13.46
C SER A 191 -0.17 10.77 -13.40
N HIS A 192 1.15 10.78 -13.61
CA HIS A 192 2.02 11.94 -13.46
C HIS A 192 2.84 12.22 -14.72
N GLY A 193 2.43 11.67 -15.86
CA GLY A 193 3.16 11.80 -17.12
C GLY A 193 3.35 13.24 -17.61
N SER A 194 2.53 14.18 -17.13
CA SER A 194 2.63 15.61 -17.45
C SER A 194 3.60 16.40 -16.56
N LEU A 195 4.14 15.80 -15.49
CA LEU A 195 5.10 16.45 -14.60
C LEU A 195 6.52 15.98 -14.95
N SER A 196 7.39 16.85 -15.44
CA SER A 196 8.80 16.49 -15.62
C SER A 196 9.54 16.43 -14.28
N ASP A 197 10.71 15.79 -14.21
CA ASP A 197 11.51 15.79 -12.98
C ASP A 197 11.96 17.21 -12.59
N SER A 198 12.20 18.06 -13.59
CA SER A 198 12.45 19.50 -13.40
C SER A 198 11.26 20.21 -12.75
N ASP A 199 10.02 19.85 -13.11
CA ASP A 199 8.83 20.39 -12.46
C ASP A 199 8.73 19.95 -11.00
N LEU A 200 9.04 18.68 -10.73
CA LEU A 200 9.03 18.13 -9.38
C LEU A 200 10.07 18.82 -8.47
N ASP A 201 11.28 19.04 -8.99
CA ASP A 201 12.34 19.75 -8.29
C ASP A 201 12.00 21.23 -8.09
N ALA A 202 11.44 21.88 -9.11
CA ALA A 202 10.98 23.26 -9.00
C ALA A 202 9.83 23.42 -7.99
N MET A 203 8.98 22.40 -7.82
CA MET A 203 7.94 22.39 -6.79
C MET A 203 8.54 22.26 -5.39
N ALA A 204 9.42 21.28 -5.17
CA ALA A 204 10.09 21.10 -3.89
C ALA A 204 10.88 22.36 -3.48
N ALA A 205 11.61 22.96 -4.43
CA ALA A 205 12.41 24.16 -4.18
C ALA A 205 11.58 25.45 -3.95
N LYS A 206 10.29 25.44 -4.31
CA LYS A 206 9.39 26.59 -4.13
C LYS A 206 8.54 26.48 -2.87
N LEU A 207 8.58 25.36 -2.16
CA LEU A 207 7.91 25.24 -0.87
C LEU A 207 8.57 26.17 0.15
N ALA A 208 7.74 26.85 0.92
CA ALA A 208 8.17 27.60 2.08
C ALA A 208 8.59 26.65 3.20
N ASP A 209 9.63 27.01 3.95
CA ASP A 209 10.16 26.17 5.04
C ASP A 209 9.10 25.88 6.11
N GLU A 210 8.20 26.83 6.35
CA GLU A 210 7.09 26.71 7.30
C GLU A 210 6.13 25.58 6.89
N ASP A 211 5.95 25.36 5.59
CA ASP A 211 5.04 24.33 5.08
C ASP A 211 5.61 22.92 5.21
N LEU A 212 6.94 22.76 5.32
CA LEU A 212 7.59 21.44 5.38
C LEU A 212 7.13 20.58 6.56
N SER A 213 6.67 21.21 7.64
CA SER A 213 6.13 20.55 8.84
C SER A 213 4.61 20.36 8.80
N THR A 214 3.93 20.97 7.84
CA THR A 214 2.47 20.92 7.71
C THR A 214 2.01 19.69 6.94
N GLN A 215 0.72 19.34 7.08
CA GLN A 215 0.10 18.28 6.29
C GLN A 215 0.30 18.47 4.78
N PHE A 216 0.27 19.72 4.30
CA PHE A 216 0.50 20.07 2.91
C PHE A 216 1.94 19.76 2.46
N GLY A 217 2.95 20.32 3.12
CA GLY A 217 4.34 20.14 2.70
C GLY A 217 4.81 18.69 2.83
N VAL A 218 4.42 18.01 3.91
CA VAL A 218 4.69 16.58 4.10
C VAL A 218 4.10 15.76 2.94
N TYR A 219 2.86 16.05 2.55
CA TYR A 219 2.23 15.40 1.40
C TYR A 219 3.01 15.65 0.10
N VAL A 220 3.32 16.91 -0.22
CA VAL A 220 3.96 17.29 -1.48
C VAL A 220 5.35 16.66 -1.60
N VAL A 221 6.18 16.76 -0.57
CA VAL A 221 7.55 16.21 -0.57
C VAL A 221 7.53 14.69 -0.74
N ASN A 222 6.72 13.99 0.04
CA ASN A 222 6.63 12.54 -0.05
C ASN A 222 6.09 12.09 -1.40
N ARG A 223 5.09 12.81 -1.94
CA ARG A 223 4.49 12.48 -3.23
C ARG A 223 5.46 12.70 -4.39
N ILE A 224 6.25 13.76 -4.35
CA ILE A 224 7.34 14.01 -5.31
C ILE A 224 8.35 12.86 -5.28
N GLN A 225 8.83 12.48 -4.10
CA GLN A 225 9.80 11.39 -3.94
C GLN A 225 9.26 10.06 -4.49
N GLN A 226 7.99 9.74 -4.23
CA GLN A 226 7.35 8.54 -4.78
C GLN A 226 7.29 8.56 -6.31
N ILE A 227 7.00 9.71 -6.92
CA ILE A 227 6.95 9.83 -8.38
C ILE A 227 8.34 9.61 -8.97
N LYS A 228 9.37 10.21 -8.38
CA LYS A 228 10.76 10.04 -8.83
C LYS A 228 11.24 8.60 -8.67
N LYS A 229 11.06 8.01 -7.48
CA LYS A 229 11.44 6.62 -7.21
C LYS A 229 10.78 5.65 -8.20
N ARG A 230 9.48 5.79 -8.46
CA ARG A 230 8.79 4.93 -9.44
C ARG A 230 9.39 5.06 -10.84
N ARG A 231 9.79 6.26 -11.27
CA ARG A 231 10.44 6.46 -12.57
C ARG A 231 11.81 5.81 -12.65
N GLU A 232 12.59 5.89 -11.56
CA GLU A 232 13.88 5.21 -11.46
C GLU A 232 13.71 3.70 -11.57
N ASP A 233 12.73 3.14 -10.85
CA ASP A 233 12.40 1.71 -10.90
C ASP A 233 11.95 1.27 -12.32
N GLU A 234 11.06 2.03 -12.97
CA GLU A 234 10.61 1.78 -14.35
C GLU A 234 11.77 1.88 -15.36
N GLY A 235 12.71 2.82 -15.14
CA GLY A 235 13.90 2.98 -15.99
C GLY A 235 14.88 1.83 -15.88
N MET A 236 15.11 1.30 -14.67
CA MET A 236 15.96 0.12 -14.45
C MET A 236 15.33 -1.17 -15.00
N GLU A 237 14.01 -1.34 -14.89
CA GLU A 237 13.30 -2.51 -15.42
C GLU A 237 13.40 -2.58 -16.96
N MET A 238 13.34 -1.43 -17.63
CA MET A 238 13.47 -1.35 -19.08
C MET A 238 14.89 -1.71 -19.56
N ASP A 239 15.93 -1.33 -18.81
CA ASP A 239 17.33 -1.62 -19.13
C ASP A 239 17.69 -3.12 -18.93
N LEU A 240 17.15 -3.76 -17.89
CA LEU A 240 17.33 -5.19 -17.64
C LEU A 240 16.59 -6.09 -18.64
N SER A 241 15.51 -5.59 -19.26
CA SER A 241 14.76 -6.31 -20.31
C SER A 241 15.40 -6.25 -21.70
N ALA A 242 16.42 -5.39 -21.86
CA ALA A 242 17.15 -5.19 -23.12
C ALA A 242 18.48 -5.99 -23.19
N LEU A 243 18.81 -6.74 -22.14
CA LEU A 243 19.94 -7.67 -22.04
C LEU A 243 19.47 -9.12 -22.20
#